data_AF-A0A1Q3H4W5-F1
#
_entry.id   AF-A0A1Q3H4W5-F1
#
_cell.length_a   1.000
_cell.length_b   1.000
_cell.length_c   1.000
_cell.angle_alpha   90.00
_cell.angle_beta   90.00
_cell.angle_gamma   90.00
#
_symmetry.space_group_name_H-M   'P 1'
#
loop_
_entity.id
_entity.type
_entity.pdbx_description
1 polymer ?
#
loop_
_entity_poly.entity_id
_entity_poly.type
_entity_poly.pdbx_seq_one_letter_code
_entity_poly.pdbx_strand_id
1 'polypeptide(L)'
;MSKSQKPQIFSFLLSLIIFIGLNACKPTSKKGAWIPEDKQMFLKYCKEARKSKDIQLSQPQIDAVCDCALKKSINAYESFREANADTIKLVGEGCIEQIRGR
;
A
#
# COMPACT_ATOMS: atom_id res chain seq x y z
N MET A 1 -73.53 7.77 9.30
CA MET A 1 -72.49 6.73 9.45
C MET A 1 -71.15 7.41 9.65
N SER A 2 -70.63 7.37 10.88
CA SER A 2 -69.32 7.90 11.25
C SER A 2 -68.21 6.96 10.80
N LYS A 3 -67.07 7.52 10.40
CA LYS A 3 -65.71 7.04 10.72
C LYS A 3 -64.72 8.12 10.28
N SER A 4 -64.24 8.91 11.25
CA SER A 4 -63.07 9.78 11.12
C SER A 4 -61.97 9.17 12.00
N GLN A 5 -60.90 8.69 11.38
CA GLN A 5 -59.77 8.05 12.06
C GLN A 5 -58.75 9.10 12.53
N LYS A 6 -58.38 9.03 13.81
CA LYS A 6 -57.35 9.85 14.47
C LYS A 6 -55.94 9.50 13.95
N PRO A 7 -55.01 10.47 13.87
CA PRO A 7 -53.62 10.16 13.58
C PRO A 7 -52.96 9.55 14.83
N GLN A 8 -52.45 8.33 14.66
CA GLN A 8 -51.61 7.64 15.64
C GLN A 8 -50.22 8.28 15.63
N ILE A 9 -49.82 8.66 16.83
CA ILE A 9 -48.55 9.24 17.27
C ILE A 9 -47.39 8.44 16.66
N PHE A 10 -46.78 8.98 15.60
CA PHE A 10 -45.56 8.44 15.00
C PHE A 10 -44.38 8.84 15.91
N SER A 11 -44.26 8.16 17.04
CA SER A 11 -43.08 8.22 17.90
C SER A 11 -41.99 7.37 17.24
N PHE A 12 -41.42 7.91 16.15
CA PHE A 12 -40.17 7.40 15.60
C PHE A 12 -39.06 7.83 16.57
N LEU A 13 -38.82 6.95 17.54
CA LEU A 13 -37.61 6.88 18.34
C LEU A 13 -36.42 6.89 17.39
N LEU A 14 -35.90 8.08 17.16
CA LEU A 14 -34.62 8.40 16.54
C LEU A 14 -33.52 7.83 17.44
N SER A 15 -33.35 6.51 17.46
CA SER A 15 -32.15 5.85 17.97
C SER A 15 -31.04 6.15 16.97
N LEU A 16 -30.48 7.36 17.10
CA LEU A 16 -29.23 7.77 16.53
C LEU A 16 -28.17 6.86 17.16
N ILE A 17 -27.92 5.73 16.51
CA ILE A 17 -26.79 4.85 16.81
C ILE A 17 -25.56 5.73 16.65
N ILE A 18 -25.04 6.19 17.79
CA ILE A 18 -23.75 6.83 17.90
C ILE A 18 -22.74 5.72 17.55
N PHE A 19 -22.45 5.58 16.25
CA PHE A 19 -21.21 4.98 15.80
C PHE A 19 -20.11 5.92 16.28
N ILE A 20 -19.69 5.73 17.53
CA ILE A 20 -18.48 6.29 18.09
C ILE A 20 -17.38 5.82 17.16
N GLY A 21 -16.89 6.76 16.35
CA GLY A 21 -15.73 6.57 15.49
C GLY A 21 -14.56 6.18 16.38
N LEU A 22 -14.30 4.88 16.45
CA LEU A 22 -12.99 4.37 16.81
C LEU A 22 -12.04 4.92 15.76
N ASN A 23 -11.32 5.98 16.11
CA ASN A 23 -10.08 6.38 15.43
C ASN A 23 -9.09 5.22 15.57
N ALA A 24 -9.29 4.16 14.77
CA ALA A 24 -8.35 3.08 14.66
C ALA A 24 -7.06 3.68 14.12
N CYS A 25 -6.01 3.66 14.94
CA CYS A 25 -4.67 4.02 14.49
C CYS A 25 -4.38 3.27 13.20
N LYS A 26 -4.14 4.00 12.10
CA LYS A 26 -3.81 3.36 10.82
C LYS A 26 -2.55 2.53 11.01
N PRO A 27 -2.49 1.30 10.47
CA PRO A 27 -1.29 0.48 10.58
C PRO A 27 -0.11 1.21 9.92
N THR A 28 1.04 1.19 10.58
CA THR A 28 2.28 1.77 10.06
C THR A 28 3.31 0.69 9.82
N SER A 29 4.16 0.88 8.80
CA SER A 29 5.28 -0.02 8.56
C SER A 29 6.30 0.02 9.70
N LYS A 30 7.01 -1.10 9.84
CA LYS A 30 8.23 -1.22 10.62
C LYS A 30 9.21 -2.14 9.90
N LYS A 31 10.48 -2.10 10.28
CA LYS A 31 11.53 -2.92 9.70
C LYS A 31 11.17 -4.42 9.79
N GLY A 32 11.32 -5.12 8.68
CA GLY A 32 10.91 -6.52 8.51
C GLY A 32 9.41 -6.73 8.28
N ALA A 33 8.55 -5.73 8.52
CA ALA A 33 7.10 -5.87 8.44
C ALA A 33 6.43 -4.59 7.91
N TRP A 34 6.67 -4.29 6.63
CA TRP A 34 5.95 -3.20 5.96
C TRP A 34 4.48 -3.54 5.73
N ILE A 35 3.64 -2.51 5.79
CA ILE A 35 2.21 -2.62 5.45
C ILE A 35 2.03 -2.81 3.94
N PRO A 36 0.90 -3.36 3.49
CA PRO A 36 0.62 -3.59 2.07
C PRO A 36 0.77 -2.32 1.21
N GLU A 37 0.36 -1.17 1.72
CA GLU A 37 0.39 0.11 1.02
C GLU A 37 1.83 0.52 0.67
N ASP A 38 2.76 0.43 1.62
CA ASP A 38 4.18 0.75 1.41
C ASP A 38 4.83 -0.21 0.40
N LYS A 39 4.47 -1.50 0.45
CA LYS A 39 4.96 -2.49 -0.53
C LYS A 39 4.49 -2.14 -1.93
N GLN A 40 3.22 -1.77 -2.09
CA GLN A 40 2.65 -1.40 -3.39
C GLN A 40 3.26 -0.12 -3.94
N MET A 41 3.43 0.91 -3.09
CA MET A 41 4.09 2.16 -3.47
C MET A 41 5.53 1.92 -3.94
N PHE A 42 6.29 1.10 -3.20
CA PHE A 42 7.63 0.70 -3.60
C PHE A 42 7.64 0.00 -4.96
N LEU A 43 6.81 -1.03 -5.15
CA LEU A 43 6.78 -1.80 -6.39
C LEU A 43 6.40 -0.94 -7.59
N LYS A 44 5.43 -0.03 -7.42
CA LYS A 44 5.04 0.92 -8.47
C LYS A 44 6.22 1.80 -8.86
N TYR A 45 6.84 2.46 -7.88
CA TYR A 45 8.00 3.34 -8.11
C TYR A 45 9.15 2.57 -8.79
N CYS A 46 9.45 1.38 -8.29
CA CYS A 46 10.51 0.51 -8.78
C CYS A 46 10.34 0.11 -10.26
N LYS A 47 9.10 -0.22 -10.66
CA LYS A 47 8.76 -0.59 -12.04
C LYS A 47 8.79 0.63 -12.96
N GLU A 48 8.23 1.75 -12.52
CA GLU A 48 8.24 3.01 -13.29
C GLU A 48 9.67 3.51 -13.54
N ALA A 49 10.53 3.49 -12.52
CA ALA A 49 11.93 3.88 -12.63
C ALA A 49 12.78 2.99 -13.56
N ARG A 50 12.30 1.77 -13.88
CA ARG A 50 12.97 0.86 -14.82
C ARG A 50 12.41 0.95 -16.23
N LYS A 51 11.13 1.30 -16.39
CA LYS A 51 10.55 1.62 -17.69
C LYS A 51 11.16 2.89 -18.29
N SER A 52 11.58 3.83 -17.45
CA SER A 52 12.18 5.10 -17.88
C SER A 52 13.68 5.02 -18.16
N LYS A 53 14.34 3.88 -17.92
CA LYS A 53 15.77 3.70 -18.16
C LYS A 53 15.99 2.84 -19.40
N ASP A 54 17.01 3.19 -20.18
CA ASP A 54 17.49 2.55 -21.42
C ASP A 54 17.92 1.07 -21.30
N ILE A 55 17.58 0.41 -20.19
CA ILE A 55 17.94 -0.99 -19.94
C ILE A 55 16.80 -1.86 -20.48
N GLN A 56 17.09 -2.63 -21.54
CA GLN A 56 16.16 -3.63 -22.12
C GLN A 56 15.95 -4.81 -21.16
N LEU A 57 15.11 -4.63 -20.14
CA LEU A 57 14.59 -5.73 -19.32
C LEU A 57 13.16 -6.04 -19.77
N SER A 58 12.87 -7.32 -19.96
CA SER A 58 11.49 -7.80 -20.11
C SER A 58 10.68 -7.55 -18.84
N GLN A 59 9.34 -7.49 -18.95
CA GLN A 59 8.46 -7.29 -17.79
C GLN A 59 8.70 -8.31 -16.65
N PRO A 60 8.89 -9.63 -16.92
CA PRO A 60 9.23 -10.59 -15.86
C PRO A 60 10.56 -10.30 -15.17
N GLN A 61 11.57 -9.81 -15.90
CA GLN A 61 12.85 -9.43 -15.30
C GLN A 61 12.70 -8.18 -14.43
N ILE A 62 11.94 -7.17 -14.89
CA ILE A 62 11.63 -5.98 -14.09
C ILE A 62 10.95 -6.38 -12.78
N ASP A 63 9.96 -7.29 -12.84
CA ASP A 63 9.24 -7.77 -11.67
C ASP A 63 10.19 -8.49 -10.70
N ALA A 64 11.03 -9.40 -11.20
CA ALA A 64 12.00 -10.12 -10.38
C ALA A 64 13.02 -9.19 -9.69
N VAL A 65 13.52 -8.17 -10.40
CA VAL A 65 14.42 -7.17 -9.81
C VAL A 65 13.69 -6.38 -8.71
N CYS A 66 12.45 -5.97 -8.96
CA CYS A 66 11.67 -5.19 -8.01
C CYS A 66 11.28 -5.97 -6.76
N ASP A 67 10.97 -7.26 -6.89
CA ASP A 67 10.71 -8.13 -5.75
C ASP A 67 11.97 -8.37 -4.91
N CYS A 68 13.13 -8.53 -5.57
CA CYS A 68 14.42 -8.58 -4.88
C CYS A 68 14.68 -7.28 -4.11
N ALA A 69 14.46 -6.13 -4.75
CA ALA A 69 14.68 -4.84 -4.14
C ALA A 69 13.72 -4.56 -2.98
N LEU A 70 12.46 -5.00 -3.09
CA LEU A 70 11.47 -4.89 -2.03
C LEU A 70 11.91 -5.69 -0.79
N LYS A 71 12.32 -6.96 -0.97
CA LYS A 71 12.78 -7.81 0.15
C LYS A 71 13.96 -7.18 0.89
N LYS A 72 14.93 -6.65 0.14
CA LYS A 72 16.09 -5.97 0.75
C LYS A 72 15.67 -4.70 1.49
N SER A 73 14.76 -3.92 0.92
CA SER A 73 14.30 -2.65 1.51
C SER A 73 13.47 -2.88 2.78
N ILE A 74 12.58 -3.86 2.80
CA ILE A 74 11.81 -4.25 4.00
C ILE A 74 12.75 -4.61 5.16
N ASN A 75 13.87 -5.27 4.88
CA ASN A 75 14.83 -5.68 5.90
C ASN A 75 15.80 -4.57 6.31
N ALA A 76 15.89 -3.49 5.54
CA ALA A 76 16.83 -2.40 5.79
C ALA A 76 16.19 -1.20 6.48
N TYR A 77 14.95 -0.84 6.12
CA TYR A 77 14.28 0.40 6.55
C TYR A 77 12.94 0.13 7.25
N GLU A 78 12.49 1.09 8.06
CA GLU A 78 11.21 1.03 8.76
C GLU A 78 10.01 1.17 7.81
N SER A 79 10.14 1.95 6.74
CA SER A 79 9.04 2.23 5.81
C SER A 79 9.51 2.60 4.41
N PHE A 80 8.59 2.61 3.44
CA PHE A 80 8.87 3.11 2.08
C PHE A 80 9.38 4.56 2.09
N ARG A 81 8.79 5.39 2.96
CA ARG A 81 9.17 6.80 3.13
C ARG A 81 10.61 7.00 3.58
N GLU A 82 11.09 6.11 4.45
CA GLU A 82 12.47 6.15 4.94
C GLU A 82 13.47 5.69 3.86
N ALA A 83 13.08 4.71 3.05
CA ALA A 83 13.97 4.06 2.08
C ALA A 83 14.56 5.03 1.03
N ASN A 84 14.02 6.24 0.85
CA ASN A 84 14.44 7.30 -0.07
C ASN A 84 14.68 6.88 -1.54
N ALA A 85 14.62 7.82 -2.49
CA ALA A 85 14.70 7.47 -3.91
C ALA A 85 16.07 6.89 -4.31
N ASP A 86 17.15 7.41 -3.72
CA ASP A 86 18.52 7.04 -4.07
C ASP A 86 18.88 5.62 -3.60
N THR A 87 18.36 5.19 -2.45
CA THR A 87 18.66 3.84 -1.97
C THR A 87 17.87 2.77 -2.73
N ILE A 88 16.66 3.08 -3.17
CA ILE A 88 15.88 2.20 -4.04
C ILE A 88 16.62 1.94 -5.35
N LYS A 89 17.32 2.94 -5.88
CA LYS A 89 18.16 2.82 -7.08
C LYS A 89 19.36 1.90 -6.84
N LEU A 90 20.11 2.08 -5.74
CA LEU A 90 21.27 1.26 -5.39
C LEU A 90 20.93 -0.21 -5.11
N VAL A 91 19.87 -0.45 -4.33
CA VAL A 91 19.36 -1.80 -4.06
C VAL A 91 18.92 -2.48 -5.37
N GLY A 92 18.38 -1.69 -6.29
CA GLY A 92 17.95 -2.11 -7.60
C GLY A 92 19.07 -2.60 -8.52
N GLU A 93 20.23 -1.95 -8.51
CA GLU A 93 21.40 -2.32 -9.32
C GLU A 93 21.97 -3.68 -8.87
N GLY A 94 22.11 -3.89 -7.55
CA GLY A 94 22.58 -5.17 -7.01
C GLY A 94 21.65 -6.36 -7.29
N CYS A 95 20.36 -6.12 -7.56
CA CYS A 95 19.41 -7.15 -7.97
C CYS A 95 19.46 -7.44 -9.48
N ILE A 96 19.89 -6.50 -10.33
CA ILE A 96 20.08 -6.70 -11.77
C ILE A 96 21.28 -7.62 -12.02
N GLU A 97 22.39 -7.41 -11.29
CA GLU A 97 23.60 -8.23 -11.41
C GLU A 97 23.33 -9.71 -11.08
N GLN A 98 22.44 -9.99 -10.12
CA GLN A 98 22.03 -11.37 -9.79
C GLN A 98 21.22 -12.06 -10.89
N ILE A 99 20.55 -11.30 -11.75
CA ILE A 99 19.77 -11.84 -12.87
C ILE A 99 20.63 -12.00 -14.12
N ARG A 100 21.64 -11.14 -14.34
CA ARG A 100 22.56 -11.22 -15.47
C ARG A 100 23.69 -12.25 -15.31
N GLY A 101 24.06 -12.58 -14.07
CA GLY A 101 25.09 -13.57 -13.76
C GLY A 101 24.59 -15.02 -13.66
N ARG A 102 23.32 -15.29 -14.00
CA ARG A 102 22.73 -16.63 -14.14
C ARG A 102 22.51 -16.96 -15.61
#